data_AF-A0AAN7ZE75-F1
#
_entry.id   AF-A0AAN7ZE75-F1
#
_cell.length_a   1.000
_cell.length_b   1.000
_cell.length_c   1.000
_cell.angle_alpha   90.00
_cell.angle_beta   90.00
_cell.angle_gamma   90.00
#
_symmetry.space_group_name_H-M   'P 1'
#
loop_
_entity.id
_entity.type
_entity.pdbx_description
1 polymer ?
#
loop_
_entity_poly.entity_id
_entity_poly.type
_entity_poly.pdbx_seq_one_letter_code
_entity_poly.pdbx_strand_id
1 'polypeptide(L)'
;METIRKIVGSPFTWEPLGSGEMESEANFSTASICGPPDFETSMKDCLKSVGVREPLIRSESFSASGVVLGDVERAEVRFSKSNVSATWTKDKPVSLLLELAESLGLTPDYGCRAGSCGSCAAKLMCGSVSGGLQADGTVLTCSATPAWRRSSWRSSVGD
;
A
#
# COMPACT_ATOMS: atom_id res chain seq x y z
N MET A 1 -20.60 -14.96 -5.02
CA MET A 1 -21.17 -14.13 -3.92
C MET A 1 -22.33 -14.80 -3.20
N GLU A 2 -23.17 -15.59 -3.88
CA GLU A 2 -24.34 -16.22 -3.25
C GLU A 2 -24.03 -17.19 -2.09
N THR A 3 -22.92 -17.93 -2.18
CA THR A 3 -22.43 -18.80 -1.09
C THR A 3 -22.11 -18.01 0.18
N ILE A 4 -21.49 -16.82 0.03
CA ILE A 4 -21.15 -15.95 1.17
C ILE A 4 -22.43 -15.44 1.81
N ARG A 5 -23.45 -15.08 1.01
CA ARG A 5 -24.75 -14.68 1.56
C ARG A 5 -25.43 -15.79 2.35
N LYS A 6 -25.33 -17.04 1.90
CA LYS A 6 -25.89 -18.19 2.62
C LYS A 6 -25.15 -18.46 3.93
N ILE A 7 -23.82 -18.31 3.95
CA ILE A 7 -23.01 -18.55 5.16
C ILE A 7 -23.17 -17.39 6.16
N VAL A 8 -23.21 -16.16 5.65
CA VAL A 8 -23.18 -14.94 6.48
C VAL A 8 -24.59 -14.48 6.87
N GLY A 9 -25.60 -14.70 6.05
CA GLY A 9 -26.96 -14.20 6.28
C GLY A 9 -27.92 -15.19 6.93
N SER A 10 -27.53 -16.44 7.16
CA SER A 10 -28.45 -17.46 7.70
C SER A 10 -28.28 -17.60 9.21
N PRO A 11 -29.37 -17.69 9.99
CA PRO A 11 -29.31 -18.22 11.34
C PRO A 11 -28.61 -19.58 11.31
N PHE A 12 -27.77 -19.84 12.30
CA PHE A 12 -27.12 -21.14 12.45
C PHE A 12 -27.66 -21.85 13.69
N THR A 13 -27.91 -23.14 13.55
CA THR A 13 -28.31 -24.00 14.66
C THR A 13 -27.05 -24.58 15.30
N TRP A 14 -26.99 -24.54 16.62
CA TRP A 14 -25.93 -25.18 17.39
C TRP A 14 -26.49 -25.70 18.71
N GLU A 15 -25.80 -26.66 19.32
CA GLU A 15 -26.19 -27.24 20.61
C GLU A 15 -25.19 -26.83 21.70
N PRO A 16 -25.50 -25.78 22.48
CA PRO A 16 -24.66 -25.40 23.60
C PRO A 16 -24.69 -26.49 24.67
N LEU A 17 -23.54 -27.09 24.98
CA LEU A 17 -23.36 -27.91 26.19
C LEU A 17 -24.40 -29.05 26.37
N GLY A 18 -24.96 -29.59 25.29
CA GLY A 18 -25.98 -30.65 25.34
C GLY A 18 -27.37 -30.20 25.83
N SER A 19 -27.67 -28.89 25.77
CA SER A 19 -28.92 -28.31 26.24
C SER A 19 -30.04 -28.24 25.17
N GLY A 20 -29.86 -28.95 24.05
CA GLY A 20 -30.77 -28.94 22.91
C GLY A 20 -30.39 -27.93 21.83
N GLU A 21 -30.94 -28.11 20.63
CA GLU A 21 -30.69 -27.24 19.48
C GLU A 21 -31.18 -25.82 19.74
N MET A 22 -30.31 -24.85 19.50
CA MET A 22 -30.61 -23.43 19.59
C MET A 22 -30.27 -22.75 18.25
N GLU A 23 -31.21 -21.97 17.73
CA GLU A 23 -30.95 -21.08 16.60
C GLU A 23 -30.32 -19.78 17.10
N SER A 24 -29.26 -19.36 16.44
CA SER A 24 -28.58 -18.10 16.72
C SER A 24 -28.45 -17.28 15.45
N GLU A 25 -28.76 -15.99 15.57
CA GLU A 25 -28.52 -15.01 14.53
C GLU A 25 -27.01 -14.93 14.23
N ALA A 26 -26.67 -14.87 12.95
CA ALA A 26 -25.28 -14.74 12.53
C ALA A 26 -24.77 -13.32 12.83
N ASN A 27 -24.21 -13.12 14.02
CA ASN A 27 -23.67 -11.83 14.46
C ASN A 27 -22.15 -11.81 14.25
N PHE A 28 -21.70 -11.26 13.12
CA PHE A 28 -20.27 -11.17 12.79
C PHE A 28 -19.58 -10.14 13.67
N SER A 29 -18.47 -10.53 14.29
CA SER A 29 -17.63 -9.62 15.04
C SER A 29 -16.73 -8.78 14.13
N THR A 30 -16.17 -9.35 13.07
CA THR A 30 -15.30 -8.66 12.09
C THR A 30 -15.20 -9.47 10.80
N ALA A 31 -15.22 -8.80 9.65
CA ALA A 31 -14.90 -9.37 8.34
C ALA A 31 -13.63 -8.71 7.80
N SER A 32 -12.59 -9.50 7.56
CA SER A 32 -11.32 -9.03 6.99
C SER A 32 -11.22 -9.48 5.53
N ILE A 33 -10.95 -8.54 4.64
CA ILE A 33 -10.79 -8.78 3.21
C ILE A 33 -9.47 -8.23 2.72
N CYS A 34 -8.85 -8.90 1.77
CA CYS A 34 -7.67 -8.40 1.09
C CYS A 34 -7.65 -8.91 -0.34
N GLY A 35 -7.19 -8.08 -1.27
CA GLY A 35 -7.02 -8.48 -2.66
C GLY A 35 -6.93 -7.30 -3.63
N PRO A 36 -7.14 -7.56 -4.94
CA PRO A 36 -7.21 -6.51 -5.94
C PRO A 36 -8.38 -5.54 -5.69
N PRO A 37 -8.28 -4.28 -6.13
CA PRO A 37 -9.29 -3.24 -5.86
C PRO A 37 -10.73 -3.64 -6.24
N ASP A 38 -10.91 -4.28 -7.39
CA ASP A 38 -12.24 -4.71 -7.86
C ASP A 38 -12.83 -5.82 -7.00
N PHE A 39 -11.97 -6.75 -6.54
CA PHE A 39 -12.37 -7.82 -5.63
C PHE A 39 -12.80 -7.25 -4.28
N GLU A 40 -12.03 -6.32 -3.72
CA GLU A 40 -12.36 -5.68 -2.45
C GLU A 40 -13.66 -4.91 -2.52
N THR A 41 -13.86 -4.13 -3.58
CA THR A 41 -15.09 -3.38 -3.79
C THR A 41 -16.28 -4.34 -3.84
N SER A 42 -16.19 -5.40 -4.66
CA SER A 42 -17.24 -6.41 -4.79
C SER A 42 -17.53 -7.13 -3.46
N MET A 43 -16.50 -7.42 -2.67
CA MET A 43 -16.62 -8.08 -1.37
C MET A 43 -17.22 -7.17 -0.30
N LYS A 44 -16.81 -5.90 -0.25
CA LYS A 44 -17.40 -4.90 0.66
C LYS A 44 -18.89 -4.76 0.39
N ASP A 45 -19.28 -4.61 -0.86
CA ASP A 45 -20.69 -4.45 -1.24
C ASP A 45 -21.50 -5.70 -0.89
N CYS A 46 -20.93 -6.89 -1.11
CA CYS A 46 -21.54 -8.14 -0.70
C CYS A 46 -21.78 -8.20 0.82
N LEU A 47 -20.76 -7.88 1.63
CA LEU A 47 -20.83 -7.91 3.10
C LEU A 47 -21.84 -6.89 3.65
N LYS A 48 -21.88 -5.68 3.08
CA LYS A 48 -22.90 -4.68 3.42
C LYS A 48 -24.30 -5.18 3.09
N SER A 49 -24.47 -5.83 1.94
CA SER A 49 -25.79 -6.34 1.49
C SER A 49 -26.37 -7.42 2.40
N VAL A 50 -25.55 -8.06 3.23
CA VAL A 50 -25.96 -9.10 4.20
C VAL A 50 -25.98 -8.59 5.65
N GLY A 51 -25.89 -7.27 5.84
CA GLY A 51 -26.08 -6.65 7.16
C GLY A 51 -24.80 -6.52 8.00
N VAL A 52 -23.61 -6.84 7.47
CA VAL A 52 -22.36 -6.55 8.18
C VAL A 52 -22.17 -5.02 8.22
N ARG A 53 -22.05 -4.47 9.43
CA ARG A 53 -21.86 -3.03 9.64
C ARG A 53 -20.50 -2.60 9.08
N GLU A 54 -20.45 -1.45 8.41
CA GLU A 54 -19.21 -0.87 7.85
C GLU A 54 -18.00 -0.90 8.81
N PRO A 55 -18.14 -0.55 10.10
CA PRO A 55 -16.99 -0.52 11.01
C PRO A 55 -16.37 -1.90 11.28
N LEU A 56 -17.07 -2.98 10.94
CA LEU A 56 -16.61 -4.35 11.11
C LEU A 56 -15.96 -4.91 9.85
N ILE A 57 -16.02 -4.19 8.72
CA ILE A 57 -15.41 -4.60 7.46
C ILE A 57 -14.03 -3.95 7.36
N ARG A 58 -12.98 -4.75 7.56
CA ARG A 58 -11.59 -4.31 7.44
C ARG A 58 -11.05 -4.75 6.10
N SER A 59 -10.41 -3.84 5.37
CA SER A 59 -9.81 -4.15 4.07
C SER A 59 -8.36 -3.73 3.98
N GLU A 60 -7.54 -4.55 3.34
CA GLU A 60 -6.17 -4.21 2.99
C GLU A 60 -5.92 -4.45 1.49
N SER A 61 -5.79 -3.36 0.75
CA SER A 61 -5.62 -3.40 -0.70
C SER A 61 -4.22 -3.88 -1.11
N PHE A 62 -4.18 -4.98 -1.84
CA PHE A 62 -3.01 -5.43 -2.57
C PHE A 62 -2.98 -4.72 -3.93
N SER A 63 -2.61 -3.44 -3.92
CA SER A 63 -2.19 -2.77 -5.15
C SER A 63 -0.68 -2.67 -5.14
N ALA A 64 -0.04 -3.07 -6.24
CA ALA A 64 1.29 -2.54 -6.51
C ALA A 64 1.09 -1.02 -6.61
N SER A 65 1.63 -0.26 -5.65
CA SER A 65 1.78 1.18 -5.87
C SER A 65 2.68 1.28 -7.10
N GLY A 66 2.07 1.52 -8.26
CA GLY A 66 2.77 1.50 -9.53
C GLY A 66 4.02 2.36 -9.40
N VAL A 67 5.18 1.79 -9.74
CA VAL A 67 6.43 2.55 -9.73
C VAL A 67 6.27 3.65 -10.77
N VAL A 68 6.13 4.89 -10.31
CA VAL A 68 6.11 6.05 -11.20
C VAL A 68 7.56 6.46 -11.39
N LEU A 69 8.13 6.09 -12.55
CA LEU A 69 9.45 6.56 -12.93
C LEU A 69 9.43 8.08 -13.05
N GLY A 70 10.38 8.73 -12.38
CA GLY A 70 10.55 10.17 -12.48
C GLY A 70 11.06 10.63 -13.84
N ASP A 71 11.05 11.95 -14.03
CA ASP A 71 11.47 12.64 -15.26
C ASP A 71 13.01 12.74 -15.42
N VAL A 72 13.79 12.19 -14.48
CA VAL A 72 15.25 12.29 -14.48
C VAL A 72 15.89 10.99 -14.98
N GLU A 73 16.92 11.11 -15.80
CA GLU A 73 17.69 9.96 -16.33
C GLU A 73 18.81 9.52 -15.38
N ARG A 74 19.34 10.47 -14.60
CA ARG A 74 20.44 10.28 -13.65
C ARG A 74 20.29 11.20 -12.46
N ALA A 75 20.59 10.70 -11.26
CA ALA A 75 20.62 11.50 -10.04
C ALA A 75 21.74 11.03 -9.10
N GLU A 76 22.25 11.93 -8.27
CA GLU A 76 23.10 11.55 -7.13
C GLU A 76 22.22 11.33 -5.90
N VAL A 77 22.32 10.16 -5.29
CA VAL A 77 21.56 9.79 -4.10
C VAL A 77 22.54 9.59 -2.94
N ARG A 78 22.27 10.26 -1.83
CA ARG A 78 23.06 10.14 -0.59
C ARG A 78 22.21 9.52 0.52
N PHE A 79 22.67 8.40 1.05
CA PHE A 79 22.11 7.76 2.23
C PHE A 79 22.73 8.36 3.49
N SER A 80 22.00 9.25 4.17
CA SER A 80 22.52 10.06 5.26
C SER A 80 23.03 9.25 6.47
N LYS A 81 22.33 8.18 6.86
CA LYS A 81 22.72 7.33 8.00
C LYS A 81 24.04 6.60 7.79
N SER A 82 24.31 6.13 6.57
CA SER A 82 25.53 5.38 6.22
C SER A 82 26.63 6.26 5.60
N ASN A 83 26.32 7.53 5.31
CA ASN A 83 27.17 8.46 4.56
C ASN A 83 27.66 7.92 3.21
N VAL A 84 26.90 7.01 2.60
CA VAL A 84 27.18 6.45 1.27
C VAL A 84 26.47 7.27 0.21
N SER A 85 27.17 7.59 -0.88
CA SER A 85 26.59 8.27 -2.04
C SER A 85 26.76 7.39 -3.27
N ALA A 86 25.75 7.37 -4.13
CA ALA A 86 25.75 6.59 -5.35
C ALA A 86 25.04 7.34 -6.48
N THR A 87 25.45 7.03 -7.70
CA THR A 87 24.72 7.46 -8.88
C THR A 87 23.54 6.50 -9.11
N TRP A 88 22.34 7.06 -9.12
CA TRP A 88 21.13 6.43 -9.64
C TRP A 88 20.98 6.70 -11.14
N THR A 89 20.58 5.70 -11.93
CA THR A 89 20.24 5.86 -13.35
C THR A 89 18.97 5.10 -13.69
N LYS A 90 18.15 5.66 -14.59
CA LYS A 90 16.82 5.13 -14.94
C LYS A 90 16.83 3.82 -15.75
N ASP A 91 17.94 3.56 -16.43
CA ASP A 91 18.15 2.46 -17.39
C ASP A 91 18.60 1.13 -16.75
N LYS A 92 18.89 1.10 -15.45
CA LYS A 92 19.29 -0.11 -14.75
C LYS A 92 18.08 -0.91 -14.25
N PRO A 93 18.21 -2.25 -14.06
CA PRO A 93 17.20 -3.05 -13.36
C PRO A 93 16.98 -2.59 -11.90
N VAL A 94 17.86 -1.74 -11.39
CA VAL A 94 17.85 -1.11 -10.07
C VAL A 94 17.29 0.31 -10.24
N SER A 95 15.98 0.44 -10.31
CA SER A 95 15.32 1.73 -10.54
C SER A 95 14.81 2.36 -9.24
N LEU A 96 14.67 1.58 -8.18
CA LEU A 96 14.12 2.05 -6.91
C LEU A 96 15.21 2.47 -5.92
N LEU A 97 14.90 3.43 -5.05
CA LEU A 97 15.81 3.86 -3.98
C LEU A 97 16.21 2.71 -3.03
N LEU A 98 15.27 1.78 -2.78
CA LEU A 98 15.53 0.56 -2.00
C LEU A 98 16.58 -0.32 -2.68
N GLU A 99 16.39 -0.64 -3.96
CA GLU A 99 17.30 -1.51 -4.72
C GLU A 99 18.69 -0.86 -4.83
N LEU A 100 18.75 0.46 -5.00
CA LEU A 100 20.02 1.19 -5.00
C LEU A 100 20.75 1.02 -3.66
N ALA A 101 20.04 1.15 -2.54
CA ALA A 101 20.62 0.94 -1.22
C ALA A 101 21.17 -0.48 -1.05
N GLU A 102 20.38 -1.48 -1.45
CA GLU A 102 20.76 -2.90 -1.39
C GLU A 102 22.00 -3.20 -2.27
N SER A 103 22.07 -2.60 -3.46
CA SER A 103 23.23 -2.76 -4.37
C SER A 103 24.55 -2.21 -3.79
N LEU A 104 24.45 -1.30 -2.81
CA LEU A 104 25.58 -0.73 -2.07
C LEU A 104 25.91 -1.52 -0.79
N GLY A 105 25.22 -2.64 -0.54
CA GLY A 105 25.36 -3.44 0.67
C GLY A 105 24.69 -2.84 1.91
N LEU A 106 23.81 -1.85 1.74
CA LEU A 106 23.03 -1.29 2.85
C LEU A 106 21.86 -2.22 3.19
N THR A 107 21.46 -2.21 4.45
CA THR A 107 20.33 -3.00 4.98
C THR A 107 19.21 -2.08 5.50
N PRO A 108 18.54 -1.31 4.62
CA PRO A 108 17.37 -0.54 5.03
C PRO A 108 16.22 -1.46 5.43
N ASP A 109 15.34 -0.99 6.31
CA ASP A 109 14.12 -1.70 6.65
C ASP A 109 13.21 -1.83 5.41
N TYR A 110 12.61 -3.01 5.19
CA TYR A 110 11.65 -3.24 4.10
C TYR A 110 10.66 -4.37 4.46
N GLY A 111 9.58 -4.49 3.67
CA GLY A 111 8.55 -5.53 3.84
C GLY A 111 7.92 -5.92 2.51
N CYS A 112 6.81 -5.28 2.14
CA CYS A 112 5.99 -5.65 0.97
C CYS A 112 6.63 -5.40 -0.41
N ARG A 113 7.63 -4.51 -0.50
CA ARG A 113 8.22 -4.00 -1.77
C ARG A 113 7.21 -3.40 -2.77
N ALA A 114 5.99 -3.11 -2.33
CA ALA A 114 4.89 -2.64 -3.16
C ALA A 114 4.35 -1.26 -2.76
N GLY A 115 5.02 -0.58 -1.82
CA GLY A 115 4.61 0.75 -1.33
C GLY A 115 3.40 0.77 -0.40
N SER A 116 2.98 -0.37 0.16
CA SER A 116 1.75 -0.46 0.99
C SER A 116 2.01 -0.58 2.50
N CYS A 117 3.05 -1.32 2.92
CA CYS A 117 3.23 -1.67 4.35
C CYS A 117 3.96 -0.62 5.20
N GLY A 118 4.56 0.41 4.58
CA GLY A 118 5.29 1.47 5.31
C GLY A 118 6.66 1.10 5.89
N SER A 119 7.03 -0.19 5.95
CA SER A 119 8.29 -0.64 6.58
C SER A 119 9.57 -0.02 5.99
N CYS A 120 9.52 0.42 4.73
CA CYS A 120 10.65 1.06 4.04
C CYS A 120 10.64 2.59 4.09
N ALA A 121 9.85 3.18 4.99
CA ALA A 121 9.76 4.63 5.13
C ALA A 121 11.11 5.23 5.57
N ALA A 122 11.58 6.22 4.81
CA ALA A 122 12.77 6.99 5.10
C ALA A 122 12.49 8.49 5.03
N LYS A 123 13.18 9.29 5.85
CA LYS A 123 13.07 10.74 5.81
C LYS A 123 13.78 11.30 4.57
N LEU A 124 13.07 12.08 3.76
CA LEU A 124 13.69 12.84 2.67
C LEU A 124 14.36 14.09 3.23
N MET A 125 15.69 14.15 3.16
CA MET A 125 16.45 15.30 3.69
C MET A 125 16.47 16.48 2.71
N CYS A 126 16.58 16.19 1.41
CA CYS A 126 16.57 17.18 0.33
C CYS A 126 16.19 16.51 -1.00
N GLY A 127 15.83 17.33 -2.00
CA GLY A 127 15.50 16.86 -3.34
C GLY A 127 14.01 16.57 -3.54
N SER A 128 13.70 15.78 -4.56
CA SER A 128 12.33 15.39 -4.91
C SER A 128 12.34 13.95 -5.42
N VAL A 129 11.23 13.25 -5.20
CA VAL A 129 11.03 11.86 -5.63
C VAL A 129 9.73 11.75 -6.42
N SER A 130 9.69 10.78 -7.31
CA SER A 130 8.48 10.33 -7.99
C SER A 130 8.05 8.99 -7.38
N GLY A 131 6.79 8.92 -6.96
CA GLY A 131 6.25 7.77 -6.22
C GLY A 131 6.70 7.73 -4.76
N GLY A 132 5.97 6.97 -3.94
CA GLY A 132 6.32 6.66 -2.55
C GLY A 132 6.30 7.81 -1.54
N LEU A 133 6.06 9.06 -1.93
CA LEU A 133 5.97 10.20 -1.00
C LEU A 133 4.70 10.10 -0.13
N GLN A 134 4.88 10.14 1.18
CA GLN A 134 3.82 10.07 2.19
C GLN A 134 3.38 11.46 2.65
N ALA A 135 2.20 11.56 3.27
CA ALA A 135 1.65 12.82 3.77
C ALA A 135 2.49 13.46 4.89
N ASP A 136 3.24 12.66 5.64
CA ASP A 136 4.16 13.11 6.68
C ASP A 136 5.54 13.55 6.15
N GLY A 137 5.72 13.52 4.82
CA GLY A 137 6.98 13.88 4.15
C GLY A 137 8.04 12.76 4.15
N THR A 138 7.72 11.57 4.65
CA THR A 138 8.57 10.38 4.46
C THR A 138 8.41 9.81 3.06
N VAL A 139 9.37 8.98 2.64
CA VAL A 139 9.41 8.36 1.32
C VAL A 139 9.55 6.86 1.49
N LEU A 140 8.68 6.10 0.82
CA LEU A 140 8.75 4.65 0.72
C LEU A 140 9.77 4.26 -0.34
N THR A 141 10.97 3.86 0.09
CA THR A 141 12.12 3.61 -0.81
C THR A 141 11.87 2.49 -1.82
N CYS A 142 10.95 1.56 -1.54
CA CYS A 142 10.56 0.47 -2.45
C CYS A 142 9.59 0.87 -3.57
N SER A 143 9.12 2.13 -3.60
CA SER A 143 8.19 2.63 -4.63
C SER A 143 8.54 4.03 -5.12
N ALA A 144 9.73 4.52 -4.75
CA ALA A 144 10.20 5.86 -5.04
C ALA A 144 11.42 5.83 -5.96
N THR A 145 11.43 6.77 -6.90
CA THR A 145 12.57 7.08 -7.77
C THR A 145 12.93 8.57 -7.62
N PRO A 146 14.17 8.99 -7.87
CA PRO A 146 14.52 10.41 -7.92
C PRO A 146 13.68 11.18 -8.96
N ALA A 147 13.39 12.46 -8.71
CA ALA A 147 12.67 13.33 -9.63
C ALA A 147 13.20 14.76 -9.60
N TRP A 148 12.90 15.52 -10.66
CA TRP A 148 13.19 16.95 -10.69
C TRP A 148 12.15 17.72 -9.87
N ARG A 149 12.59 18.77 -9.17
CA ARG A 149 11.67 19.72 -8.55
C ARG A 149 11.05 20.57 -9.67
N ARG A 150 9.83 20.26 -10.08
CA ARG A 150 9.01 21.25 -10.81
C ARG A 150 8.71 22.39 -9.85
N SER A 151 9.50 23.46 -9.89
CA SER A 151 9.03 24.76 -9.41
C SER A 151 7.71 25.02 -10.14
N SER A 152 6.64 25.26 -9.39
CA SER A 152 5.38 25.73 -9.93
C SER A 152 5.56 27.18 -10.41
N TRP A 153 6.36 27.39 -11.45
CA TRP A 153 6.34 28.59 -12.26
C TRP A 153 5.79 28.17 -13.61
N ARG A 154 4.46 28.13 -13.69
CA ARG A 154 3.77 28.19 -14.97
C ARG A 154 4.03 29.62 -15.44
N SER A 155 4.98 29.81 -16.35
CA SER A 155 5.06 31.04 -17.11
C SER A 155 3.73 31.19 -17.84
N SER A 156 2.86 32.05 -17.32
CA SER A 156 1.84 32.72 -18.11
C SER A 156 2.58 33.51 -19.19
N VAL A 157 2.90 32.84 -20.30
CA VAL A 157 3.10 33.53 -21.57
C VAL A 157 1.70 33.89 -22.02
N GLY A 158 1.30 35.12 -21.69
CA GLY A 158 0.30 35.81 -22.48
C GLY A 158 1.01 36.31 -23.74
N ASP A 159 0.52 35.85 -24.88
CA ASP A 159 0.32 36.68 -26.06
C ASP A 159 -1.20 36.80 -26.27
#